data_AF-A0A1W9HZS6-F1
#
_entry.id   AF-A0A1W9HZS6-F1
#
_cell.length_a   1.000
_cell.length_b   1.000
_cell.length_c   1.000
_cell.angle_alpha   90.00
_cell.angle_beta   90.00
_cell.angle_gamma   90.00
#
_symmetry.space_group_name_H-M   'P 1'
#
loop_
_entity.id
_entity.type
_entity.pdbx_description
1 polymer ?
#
loop_
_entity_poly.entity_id
_entity_poly.type
_entity_poly.pdbx_seq_one_letter_code
_entity_poly.pdbx_strand_id
1 'polypeptide(L)'
;MRRLNFRTITNQKGVALLMAMASLLMMTFIAVEVQYGTQVEALSANQAINRLKAYYSAKAGVELSLYRILTYRKANSQFGKLLGENSQLLDKIWQIPLSWPITIPNNVAKVNKDQFDKVLKESSFDGKYVTTIESEESKIDINDLGSKAKVVRDAAKQKILNIFQQKIKNDESFRDKYDSYNFETLINNITDWIDEDTTGVTSGDERSLYSDIKETDKLPPNQPFKTIQELHLVASMEDALYDVIAPLLTVYGSGAINVNQASKEVLMSLDPLITEDMVAKVIERRGNPALGGPFKNADDFYGFLDQQGLRAADLKQKNFPLDFSKSVNFRITSLGNAKNIARKIVAIVYDFDQVKDRLKGQLTTEAAGGNPTNSTPGNPPNNGAPASPTPGTDAPKMQMGRPTVVYWFEN
;
A
#
# COMPACT_ATOMS: atom_id res chain seq x y z
N MET A 1 -40.98 47.32 -87.58
CA MET A 1 -40.46 47.31 -86.19
C MET A 1 -41.25 48.28 -85.33
N ARG A 2 -42.12 47.79 -84.44
CA ARG A 2 -42.71 48.60 -83.35
C ARG A 2 -42.77 47.72 -82.10
N ARG A 3 -42.19 48.25 -81.03
CA ARG A 3 -41.67 47.53 -79.85
C ARG A 3 -42.78 46.88 -79.03
N LEU A 4 -42.61 45.60 -78.71
CA LEU A 4 -43.34 44.92 -77.64
C LEU A 4 -42.97 45.57 -76.30
N ASN A 5 -43.92 46.26 -75.67
CA ASN A 5 -43.78 46.75 -74.30
C ASN A 5 -43.92 45.58 -73.33
N PHE A 6 -42.79 44.99 -72.93
CA PHE A 6 -42.75 44.11 -71.78
C PHE A 6 -42.90 44.95 -70.50
N ARG A 7 -44.06 44.87 -69.85
CA ARG A 7 -44.22 45.35 -68.47
C ARG A 7 -43.36 44.46 -67.58
N THR A 8 -42.31 45.02 -66.98
CA THR A 8 -41.55 44.37 -65.92
C THR A 8 -42.46 44.20 -64.70
N ILE A 9 -42.77 42.94 -64.36
CA ILE A 9 -43.48 42.61 -63.12
C ILE A 9 -42.48 42.81 -61.97
N THR A 10 -42.46 44.00 -61.36
CA THR A 10 -41.62 44.34 -60.20
C THR A 10 -42.23 43.81 -58.90
N ASN A 11 -42.56 42.52 -58.84
CA ASN A 11 -43.08 41.91 -57.61
C ASN A 11 -41.92 41.50 -56.68
N GLN A 12 -41.36 42.46 -55.93
CA GLN A 12 -40.23 42.24 -55.02
C GLN A 12 -40.56 41.36 -53.80
N LYS A 13 -41.82 40.96 -53.62
CA LYS A 13 -42.27 40.11 -52.51
C LYS A 13 -41.59 38.74 -52.48
N GLY A 14 -41.28 38.16 -53.65
CA GLY A 14 -40.60 36.86 -53.74
C GLY A 14 -39.11 36.93 -53.37
N VAL A 15 -38.41 37.99 -53.79
CA VAL A 15 -36.99 38.21 -53.46
C VAL A 15 -36.83 38.56 -51.98
N ALA A 16 -37.75 39.37 -51.43
CA ALA A 16 -37.77 39.67 -50.00
C ALA A 16 -37.99 38.41 -49.14
N LEU A 17 -38.87 37.50 -49.58
CA LEU A 17 -39.10 36.22 -48.90
C LEU A 17 -37.84 35.32 -48.93
N LEU A 18 -37.17 35.21 -50.09
CA LEU A 18 -35.94 34.42 -50.21
C LEU A 18 -34.80 34.99 -49.36
N MET A 19 -34.64 36.32 -49.31
CA MET A 19 -33.67 36.96 -48.43
C MET A 19 -34.00 36.71 -46.96
N ALA A 20 -35.26 36.85 -46.56
CA ALA A 20 -35.70 36.56 -45.19
C ALA A 20 -35.44 35.09 -44.80
N MET A 21 -35.73 34.14 -45.69
CA MET A 21 -35.45 32.72 -45.47
C MET A 21 -33.95 32.44 -45.37
N ALA A 22 -33.13 33.02 -46.26
CA ALA A 22 -31.67 32.87 -46.20
C ALA A 22 -31.08 33.46 -44.92
N SER A 23 -31.52 34.65 -44.51
CA SER A 23 -31.12 35.27 -43.25
C SER A 23 -31.55 34.43 -42.04
N LEU A 24 -32.75 33.86 -42.05
CA LEU A 24 -33.24 32.99 -40.98
C LEU A 24 -32.48 31.67 -40.89
N LEU A 25 -32.13 31.06 -42.04
CA LEU A 25 -31.27 29.88 -42.08
C LEU A 25 -29.88 30.18 -41.52
N MET A 26 -29.28 31.31 -41.91
CA MET A 26 -27.97 31.74 -41.40
C MET A 26 -28.00 32.00 -39.90
N MET A 27 -29.05 32.67 -39.40
CA MET A 27 -29.22 32.92 -37.97
C MET A 27 -29.41 31.62 -37.19
N THR A 28 -30.20 30.68 -37.73
CA THR A 28 -30.42 29.37 -37.11
C THR A 28 -29.12 28.56 -37.06
N PHE A 29 -28.32 28.58 -38.13
CA PHE A 29 -27.03 27.91 -38.18
C PHE A 29 -26.07 28.45 -37.10
N ILE A 30 -25.92 29.77 -37.03
CA ILE A 30 -25.08 30.43 -36.00
C ILE A 30 -25.60 30.10 -34.59
N ALA A 31 -26.92 30.14 -34.38
CA ALA A 31 -27.51 29.81 -33.09
C ALA A 31 -27.20 28.37 -32.67
N VAL A 32 -27.26 27.41 -33.60
CA VAL A 32 -26.93 26.00 -33.36
C VAL A 32 -25.44 25.84 -33.05
N GLU A 33 -24.54 26.48 -33.80
CA GLU A 33 -23.09 26.41 -33.53
C GLU A 33 -22.74 27.00 -32.17
N VAL A 34 -23.28 28.17 -31.82
CA VAL A 34 -23.05 28.81 -30.52
C VAL A 34 -23.62 27.95 -29.39
N GLN A 35 -24.82 27.40 -29.58
CA GLN A 35 -25.43 26.49 -28.59
C GLN A 35 -24.59 25.24 -28.39
N TYR A 36 -24.13 24.61 -29.47
CA TYR A 36 -23.27 23.43 -29.41
C TYR A 36 -21.94 23.74 -28.71
N GLY A 37 -21.26 24.81 -29.13
CA GLY A 37 -20.01 25.27 -28.51
C GLY A 37 -20.18 25.53 -27.01
N THR A 38 -21.23 26.25 -26.63
CA THR A 38 -21.54 26.54 -25.22
C THR A 38 -21.79 25.27 -24.41
N GLN A 39 -22.51 24.29 -24.97
CA GLN A 39 -22.77 23.02 -24.28
C GLN A 39 -21.49 22.20 -24.07
N VAL A 40 -20.63 22.14 -25.07
CA VAL A 40 -19.33 21.44 -24.98
C VAL A 40 -18.42 22.11 -23.95
N GLU A 41 -18.32 23.45 -23.98
CA GLU A 41 -17.53 24.21 -23.01
C GLU A 41 -18.07 24.07 -21.59
N ALA A 42 -19.39 24.17 -21.40
CA ALA A 42 -20.01 23.99 -20.09
C ALA A 42 -19.77 22.57 -19.56
N LEU A 43 -19.84 21.54 -20.40
CA LEU A 43 -19.56 20.16 -19.99
C LEU A 43 -18.09 19.98 -19.59
N SER A 44 -17.16 20.52 -20.39
CA SER A 44 -15.72 20.48 -20.10
C SER A 44 -15.38 21.21 -18.79
N ALA A 45 -15.92 22.41 -18.59
CA ALA A 45 -15.74 23.20 -17.37
C ALA A 45 -16.29 22.48 -16.13
N ASN A 46 -17.49 21.90 -16.23
CA ASN A 46 -18.06 21.10 -15.15
C ASN A 46 -17.20 19.86 -14.84
N GLN A 47 -16.65 19.19 -15.86
CA GLN A 47 -15.76 18.05 -15.68
C GLN A 47 -14.46 18.45 -14.98
N ALA A 48 -13.87 19.60 -15.34
CA ALA A 48 -12.69 20.15 -14.67
C ALA A 48 -12.96 20.46 -13.19
N ILE A 49 -14.10 21.09 -12.88
CA ILE A 49 -14.53 21.36 -11.49
C ILE A 49 -14.72 20.05 -10.72
N ASN A 50 -15.43 19.07 -11.30
CA ASN A 50 -15.64 17.78 -10.64
C ASN A 50 -14.30 17.06 -10.40
N ARG A 51 -13.34 17.14 -11.33
CA ARG A 51 -12.01 16.55 -11.17
C ARG A 51 -11.28 17.16 -9.98
N LEU A 52 -11.36 18.49 -9.84
CA LEU A 52 -10.77 19.22 -8.73
C LEU A 52 -11.45 18.87 -7.40
N LYS A 53 -12.78 18.79 -7.37
CA LYS A 53 -13.54 18.35 -6.20
C LYS A 53 -13.17 16.92 -5.78
N ALA A 54 -13.09 15.98 -6.72
CA ALA A 54 -12.68 14.60 -6.44
C ALA A 54 -11.26 14.55 -5.86
N TYR A 55 -10.33 15.29 -6.46
CA TYR A 55 -8.95 15.40 -5.98
C TYR A 55 -8.86 15.94 -4.55
N TYR A 56 -9.48 17.08 -4.26
CA TYR A 56 -9.47 17.65 -2.91
C TYR A 56 -10.23 16.79 -1.90
N SER A 57 -11.23 16.02 -2.35
CA SER A 57 -11.89 15.03 -1.49
C SER A 57 -10.95 13.90 -1.10
N ALA A 58 -10.20 13.37 -2.06
CA ALA A 58 -9.17 12.37 -1.80
C ALA A 58 -8.09 12.94 -0.86
N LYS A 59 -7.64 14.17 -1.11
CA LYS A 59 -6.62 14.84 -0.28
C LYS A 59 -7.11 15.05 1.16
N ALA A 60 -8.36 15.47 1.35
CA ALA A 60 -8.96 15.59 2.68
C ALA A 60 -8.96 14.24 3.43
N GLY A 61 -9.27 13.14 2.73
CA GLY A 61 -9.17 11.80 3.29
C GLY A 61 -7.74 11.42 3.72
N VAL A 62 -6.72 11.81 2.95
CA VAL A 62 -5.31 11.56 3.34
C VAL A 62 -4.94 12.38 4.57
N GLU A 63 -5.28 13.66 4.62
CA GLU A 63 -4.97 14.53 5.78
C GLU A 63 -5.63 14.01 7.06
N LEU A 64 -6.89 13.56 6.98
CA LEU A 64 -7.56 12.93 8.11
C LEU A 64 -6.89 11.62 8.51
N SER A 65 -6.40 10.83 7.54
CA SER A 65 -5.67 9.59 7.80
C SER A 65 -4.32 9.86 8.47
N LEU A 66 -3.60 10.92 8.09
CA LEU A 66 -2.39 11.38 8.77
C LEU A 66 -2.70 11.80 10.22
N TYR A 67 -3.80 12.51 10.44
CA TYR A 67 -4.26 12.86 11.79
C TYR A 67 -4.59 11.62 12.63
N ARG A 68 -5.21 10.59 12.03
CA ARG A 68 -5.49 9.30 12.70
C ARG A 68 -4.20 8.59 13.10
N ILE A 69 -3.20 8.54 12.21
CA ILE A 69 -1.88 7.96 12.52
C ILE A 69 -1.21 8.75 13.65
N LEU A 70 -1.24 10.08 13.61
CA LEU A 70 -0.71 10.91 14.69
C LEU A 70 -1.40 10.63 16.03
N THR A 71 -2.73 10.52 16.01
CA THR A 71 -3.54 10.21 17.19
C THR A 71 -3.21 8.83 17.72
N TYR A 72 -3.05 7.83 16.85
CA TYR A 72 -2.59 6.49 17.21
C TYR A 72 -1.21 6.51 17.87
N ARG A 73 -0.24 7.25 17.31
CA ARG A 73 1.10 7.41 17.90
C ARG A 73 1.04 8.00 19.30
N LYS A 74 0.26 9.07 19.50
CA LYS A 74 0.05 9.72 20.81
C LYS A 74 -0.69 8.81 21.79
N ALA A 75 -1.71 8.10 21.34
CA ALA A 75 -2.46 7.18 22.17
C ALA A 75 -1.57 6.03 22.65
N ASN A 76 -0.73 5.48 21.77
CA ASN A 76 0.24 4.45 22.13
C ASN A 76 1.27 4.96 23.15
N SER A 77 1.80 6.18 22.98
CA SER A 77 2.81 6.70 23.90
C SER A 77 2.26 7.00 25.29
N GLN A 78 1.01 7.47 25.39
CA GLN A 78 0.37 7.84 26.66
C GLN A 78 -0.31 6.65 27.36
N PHE A 79 -1.02 5.83 26.60
CA PHE A 79 -1.91 4.79 27.14
C PHE A 79 -1.43 3.37 26.84
N GLY A 80 -0.45 3.16 25.95
CA GLY A 80 -0.02 1.82 25.56
C GLY A 80 0.46 0.98 26.75
N LYS A 81 1.27 1.56 27.64
CA LYS A 81 1.74 0.88 28.86
C LYS A 81 0.61 0.61 29.87
N LEU A 82 -0.35 1.52 29.98
CA LEU A 82 -1.50 1.39 30.88
C LEU A 82 -2.47 0.29 30.41
N LEU A 83 -2.66 0.19 29.09
CA LEU A 83 -3.57 -0.77 28.49
C LEU A 83 -2.98 -2.19 28.42
N GLY A 84 -1.65 -2.33 28.46
CA GLY A 84 -0.99 -3.64 28.40
C GLY A 84 -1.44 -4.43 27.17
N GLU A 85 -2.03 -5.61 27.40
CA GLU A 85 -2.58 -6.49 26.35
C GLU A 85 -3.74 -5.86 25.57
N ASN A 86 -4.49 -4.94 26.19
CA ASN A 86 -5.58 -4.20 25.54
C ASN A 86 -5.08 -3.07 24.62
N SER A 87 -3.77 -2.84 24.53
CA SER A 87 -3.19 -1.83 23.63
C SER A 87 -3.51 -2.08 22.15
N GLN A 88 -3.92 -3.29 21.78
CA GLN A 88 -4.42 -3.59 20.43
C GLN A 88 -5.71 -2.85 20.07
N LEU A 89 -6.52 -2.45 21.06
CA LEU A 89 -7.69 -1.61 20.81
C LEU A 89 -7.29 -0.29 20.14
N LEU A 90 -6.06 0.19 20.37
CA LEU A 90 -5.53 1.37 19.72
C LEU A 90 -5.27 1.16 18.23
N ASP A 91 -5.00 -0.08 17.78
CA ASP A 91 -4.79 -0.38 16.36
C ASP A 91 -6.08 -0.15 15.55
N LYS A 92 -7.26 -0.25 16.19
CA LYS A 92 -8.55 0.09 15.58
C LYS A 92 -8.65 1.55 15.11
N ILE A 93 -7.86 2.46 15.70
CA ILE A 93 -7.81 3.87 15.30
C ILE A 93 -7.45 4.01 13.82
N TRP A 94 -6.57 3.15 13.29
CA TRP A 94 -6.15 3.19 11.89
C TRP A 94 -6.73 2.04 11.04
N GLN A 95 -6.96 0.85 11.62
CA GLN A 95 -7.45 -0.32 10.87
C GLN A 95 -8.85 -0.15 10.26
N ILE A 96 -9.73 0.65 10.89
CA ILE A 96 -11.12 0.81 10.41
C ILE A 96 -11.12 1.69 9.15
N PRO A 97 -11.64 1.22 8.00
CA PRO A 97 -11.85 2.08 6.84
C PRO A 97 -12.79 3.23 7.18
N LEU A 98 -12.46 4.44 6.74
CA LEU A 98 -13.26 5.62 7.02
C LEU A 98 -13.82 6.20 5.73
N SER A 99 -15.12 6.43 5.67
CA SER A 99 -15.75 7.14 4.57
C SER A 99 -16.30 8.49 5.03
N TRP A 100 -16.27 9.45 4.13
CA TRP A 100 -17.08 10.66 4.22
C TRP A 100 -18.00 10.75 2.99
N PRO A 101 -19.31 10.95 3.15
CA PRO A 101 -20.04 10.87 4.41
C PRO A 101 -19.90 9.48 5.07
N ILE A 102 -20.09 9.43 6.39
CA ILE A 102 -20.05 8.16 7.13
C ILE A 102 -21.21 7.29 6.66
N THR A 103 -20.92 6.08 6.19
CA THR A 103 -21.96 5.12 5.80
C THR A 103 -22.46 4.40 7.04
N ILE A 104 -23.76 4.45 7.29
CA ILE A 104 -24.38 3.80 8.44
C ILE A 104 -24.85 2.41 8.00
N PRO A 105 -24.40 1.32 8.64
CA PRO A 105 -24.96 0.00 8.41
C PRO A 105 -26.48 -0.02 8.68
N ASN A 106 -27.24 -0.77 7.88
CA ASN A 106 -28.72 -0.76 7.95
C ASN A 106 -29.29 -1.12 9.33
N ASN A 107 -28.51 -1.81 10.18
CA ASN A 107 -28.88 -2.32 11.50
C ASN A 107 -28.68 -1.31 12.66
N VAL A 108 -28.34 -0.04 12.39
CA VAL A 108 -28.16 0.95 13.47
C VAL A 108 -29.52 1.55 13.90
N ALA A 109 -29.73 1.67 15.21
CA ALA A 109 -30.94 2.25 15.82
C ALA A 109 -31.25 3.67 15.29
N LYS A 110 -32.54 4.01 15.16
CA LYS A 110 -33.01 5.29 14.58
C LYS A 110 -32.43 6.53 15.28
N VAL A 111 -32.26 6.48 16.61
CA VAL A 111 -31.72 7.61 17.41
C VAL A 111 -30.32 8.04 16.96
N ASN A 112 -29.49 7.09 16.52
CA ASN A 112 -28.14 7.42 16.06
C ASN A 112 -28.18 8.03 14.66
N LYS A 113 -29.14 7.65 13.80
CA LYS A 113 -29.29 8.19 12.43
C LYS A 113 -29.56 9.69 12.44
N ASP A 114 -30.41 10.18 13.35
CA ASP A 114 -30.74 11.60 13.45
C ASP A 114 -29.53 12.47 13.85
N GLN A 115 -28.64 11.95 14.71
CA GLN A 115 -27.40 12.64 15.09
C GLN A 115 -26.40 12.71 13.93
N PHE A 116 -26.27 11.62 13.15
CA PHE A 116 -25.44 11.62 11.95
C PHE A 116 -25.97 12.57 10.88
N ASP A 117 -27.29 12.57 10.63
CA ASP A 117 -27.91 13.48 9.68
C ASP A 117 -27.72 14.94 10.06
N LYS A 118 -27.73 15.25 11.37
CA LYS A 118 -27.39 16.59 11.87
C LYS A 118 -25.94 16.97 11.54
N VAL A 119 -24.97 16.11 11.86
CA VAL A 119 -23.55 16.35 11.56
C VAL A 119 -23.31 16.49 10.04
N LEU A 120 -24.01 15.68 9.23
CA LEU A 120 -23.93 15.76 7.77
C LEU A 120 -24.51 17.07 7.23
N LYS A 121 -25.60 17.58 7.83
CA LYS A 121 -26.21 18.87 7.46
C LYS A 121 -25.37 20.07 7.93
N GLU A 122 -24.71 19.96 9.08
CA GLU A 122 -23.84 21.02 9.63
C GLU A 122 -22.47 21.06 8.92
N SER A 123 -22.05 19.97 8.30
CA SER A 123 -20.80 19.92 7.54
C SER A 123 -20.86 20.80 6.29
N SER A 124 -19.89 21.70 6.16
CA SER A 124 -19.66 22.48 4.94
C SER A 124 -18.92 21.70 3.84
N PHE A 125 -18.48 20.48 4.13
CA PHE A 125 -17.72 19.65 3.19
C PHE A 125 -18.66 18.78 2.33
N ASP A 126 -18.79 19.16 1.05
CA ASP A 126 -19.59 18.52 -0.02
C ASP A 126 -18.84 17.35 -0.71
N GLY A 127 -17.56 17.15 -0.38
CA GLY A 127 -16.76 16.09 -0.97
C GLY A 127 -17.18 14.70 -0.49
N LYS A 128 -16.86 13.66 -1.26
CA LYS A 128 -17.02 12.26 -0.83
C LYS A 128 -15.67 11.56 -0.92
N TYR A 129 -15.29 10.80 0.09
CA TYR A 129 -14.10 9.96 0.02
C TYR A 129 -14.24 8.68 0.84
N VAL A 130 -13.40 7.71 0.53
CA VAL A 130 -13.15 6.52 1.36
C VAL A 130 -11.65 6.39 1.54
N THR A 131 -11.21 6.16 2.78
CA THR A 131 -9.80 5.92 3.09
C THR A 131 -9.57 4.60 3.81
N THR A 132 -8.46 3.96 3.46
CA THR A 132 -7.91 2.80 4.14
C THR A 132 -6.48 3.09 4.56
N ILE A 133 -6.07 2.50 5.69
CA ILE A 133 -4.71 2.57 6.21
C ILE A 133 -4.25 1.13 6.45
N GLU A 134 -3.15 0.76 5.82
CA GLU A 134 -2.53 -0.56 5.94
C GLU A 134 -1.12 -0.42 6.51
N SER A 135 -0.64 -1.41 7.26
CA SER A 135 0.76 -1.43 7.70
C SER A 135 1.64 -1.98 6.59
N GLU A 136 2.70 -1.28 6.22
CA GLU A 136 3.68 -1.80 5.24
C GLU A 136 4.60 -2.86 5.87
N GLU A 137 4.76 -2.87 7.20
CA GLU A 137 5.53 -3.89 7.93
C GLU A 137 4.83 -5.27 7.96
N SER A 138 3.56 -5.32 7.53
CA SER A 138 2.83 -6.58 7.35
C SER A 138 3.20 -7.32 6.05
N LYS A 139 3.93 -6.64 5.14
CA LYS A 139 4.32 -7.13 3.81
C LYS A 139 5.81 -7.47 3.78
N ILE A 140 6.22 -8.24 2.79
CA ILE A 140 7.63 -8.60 2.57
C ILE A 140 8.30 -7.43 1.85
N ASP A 141 9.38 -6.88 2.38
CA ASP A 141 10.17 -5.88 1.65
C ASP A 141 10.95 -6.57 0.53
N ILE A 142 10.74 -6.16 -0.71
CA ILE A 142 11.47 -6.71 -1.84
C ILE A 142 12.94 -6.27 -1.83
N ASN A 143 13.23 -5.09 -1.29
CA ASN A 143 14.58 -4.54 -1.19
C ASN A 143 15.44 -5.29 -0.17
N ASP A 144 14.83 -6.10 0.70
CA ASP A 144 15.55 -6.97 1.64
C ASP A 144 16.42 -8.01 0.91
N LEU A 145 16.12 -8.35 -0.35
CA LEU A 145 16.95 -9.23 -1.19
C LEU A 145 18.36 -8.67 -1.41
N GLY A 146 18.52 -7.35 -1.47
CA GLY A 146 19.82 -6.67 -1.57
C GLY A 146 20.37 -6.16 -0.23
N SER A 147 19.78 -6.58 0.90
CA SER A 147 20.23 -6.13 2.23
C SER A 147 21.68 -6.51 2.51
N LYS A 148 22.44 -5.71 3.26
CA LYS A 148 23.80 -6.09 3.68
C LYS A 148 23.82 -7.25 4.68
N ALA A 149 22.74 -7.43 5.43
CA ALA A 149 22.59 -8.51 6.40
C ALA A 149 22.22 -9.82 5.68
N LYS A 150 23.06 -10.87 5.79
CA LYS A 150 22.83 -12.15 5.07
C LYS A 150 21.53 -12.80 5.52
N VAL A 151 21.22 -12.72 6.82
CA VAL A 151 19.99 -13.28 7.39
C VAL A 151 18.74 -12.65 6.77
N VAL A 152 18.77 -11.34 6.49
CA VAL A 152 17.63 -10.61 5.88
C VAL A 152 17.47 -11.01 4.40
N ARG A 153 18.58 -11.10 3.64
CA ARG A 153 18.55 -11.55 2.24
C ARG A 153 18.01 -12.96 2.10
N ASP A 154 18.60 -13.90 2.84
CA ASP A 154 18.21 -15.32 2.79
C ASP A 154 16.74 -15.48 3.20
N ALA A 155 16.31 -14.74 4.22
CA ALA A 155 14.91 -14.71 4.64
C ALA A 155 13.98 -14.21 3.53
N ALA A 156 14.29 -13.09 2.87
CA ALA A 156 13.49 -12.54 1.79
C ALA A 156 13.36 -13.53 0.63
N LYS A 157 14.47 -14.13 0.20
CA LYS A 157 14.50 -15.16 -0.86
C LYS A 157 13.61 -16.35 -0.52
N GLN A 158 13.74 -16.91 0.69
CA GLN A 158 12.95 -18.06 1.13
C GLN A 158 11.45 -17.74 1.20
N LYS A 159 11.06 -16.55 1.68
CA LYS A 159 9.66 -16.16 1.75
C LYS A 159 9.01 -16.07 0.37
N ILE A 160 9.67 -15.43 -0.59
CA ILE A 160 9.15 -15.32 -1.97
C ILE A 160 9.05 -16.71 -2.62
N LEU A 161 10.05 -17.56 -2.43
CA LEU A 161 10.02 -18.94 -2.92
C LEU A 161 8.84 -19.73 -2.33
N ASN A 162 8.61 -19.60 -1.02
CA ASN A 162 7.51 -20.28 -0.34
C ASN A 162 6.13 -19.83 -0.86
N ILE A 163 5.97 -18.55 -1.23
CA ILE A 163 4.73 -18.05 -1.83
C ILE A 163 4.43 -18.81 -3.14
N PHE A 164 5.41 -18.93 -4.04
CA PHE A 164 5.23 -19.64 -5.29
C PHE A 164 4.97 -21.14 -5.07
N GLN A 165 5.70 -21.77 -4.16
CA GLN A 165 5.47 -23.18 -3.81
C GLN A 165 4.07 -23.42 -3.25
N GLN A 166 3.55 -22.51 -2.42
CA GLN A 166 2.19 -22.59 -1.91
C GLN A 166 1.16 -22.36 -3.00
N LYS A 167 1.41 -21.43 -3.92
CA LYS A 167 0.55 -21.20 -5.08
C LYS A 167 0.47 -22.45 -5.97
N ILE A 168 1.59 -23.12 -6.24
CA ILE A 168 1.62 -24.41 -6.95
C ILE A 168 0.79 -25.48 -6.25
N LYS A 169 0.87 -25.57 -4.91
CA LYS A 169 0.11 -26.58 -4.16
C LYS A 169 -1.40 -26.33 -4.19
N ASN A 170 -1.80 -25.06 -4.19
CA ASN A 170 -3.20 -24.67 -3.97
C ASN A 170 -3.96 -24.31 -5.25
N ASP A 171 -3.26 -24.10 -6.37
CA ASP A 171 -3.86 -23.69 -7.64
C ASP A 171 -3.37 -24.60 -8.77
N GLU A 172 -4.27 -25.49 -9.22
CA GLU A 172 -4.00 -26.46 -10.29
C GLU A 172 -3.61 -25.77 -11.61
N SER A 173 -4.30 -24.68 -11.97
CA SER A 173 -4.03 -23.95 -13.20
C SER A 173 -2.65 -23.30 -13.21
N PHE A 174 -2.24 -22.79 -12.04
CA PHE A 174 -0.90 -22.22 -11.87
C PHE A 174 0.17 -23.31 -11.90
N ARG A 175 -0.08 -24.46 -11.24
CA ARG A 175 0.83 -25.61 -11.26
C ARG A 175 1.05 -26.12 -12.68
N ASP A 176 0.00 -26.32 -13.46
CA ASP A 176 0.12 -26.85 -14.82
C ASP A 176 1.05 -26.01 -15.70
N LYS A 177 1.10 -24.70 -15.45
CA LYS A 177 1.99 -23.77 -16.17
C LYS A 177 3.40 -23.69 -15.59
N TYR A 178 3.54 -23.74 -14.26
CA TYR A 178 4.78 -23.40 -13.56
C TYR A 178 5.43 -24.53 -12.74
N ASP A 179 4.94 -25.76 -12.81
CA ASP A 179 5.51 -26.91 -12.06
C ASP A 179 7.00 -27.14 -12.33
N SER A 180 7.44 -26.90 -13.57
CA SER A 180 8.85 -26.99 -13.98
C SER A 180 9.56 -25.63 -14.04
N TYR A 181 8.94 -24.55 -13.56
CA TYR A 181 9.53 -23.22 -13.60
C TYR A 181 10.59 -23.05 -12.50
N ASN A 182 11.75 -22.51 -12.85
CA ASN A 182 12.81 -22.23 -11.88
C ASN A 182 12.60 -20.87 -11.21
N PHE A 183 11.85 -20.83 -10.11
CA PHE A 183 11.64 -19.61 -9.33
C PHE A 183 12.92 -19.04 -8.72
N GLU A 184 13.96 -19.87 -8.51
CA GLU A 184 15.22 -19.34 -8.00
C GLU A 184 15.89 -18.43 -9.01
N THR A 185 15.82 -18.74 -10.31
CA THR A 185 16.33 -17.85 -11.36
C THR A 185 15.61 -16.52 -11.35
N LEU A 186 14.27 -16.52 -11.23
CA LEU A 186 13.52 -15.27 -11.11
C LEU A 186 13.95 -14.46 -9.89
N ILE A 187 14.06 -15.09 -8.72
CA ILE A 187 14.46 -14.39 -7.48
C ILE A 187 15.90 -13.88 -7.57
N ASN A 188 16.80 -14.63 -8.22
CA ASN A 188 18.16 -14.18 -8.50
C ASN A 188 18.13 -12.94 -9.42
N ASN A 189 17.35 -12.95 -10.50
CA ASN A 189 17.20 -11.77 -11.37
C ASN A 189 16.62 -10.54 -10.64
N ILE A 190 15.74 -10.75 -9.65
CA ILE A 190 15.26 -9.66 -8.78
C ILE A 190 16.38 -9.17 -7.85
N THR A 191 17.26 -10.07 -7.40
CA THR A 191 18.41 -9.72 -6.55
C THR A 191 19.42 -8.88 -7.34
N ASP A 192 19.79 -9.33 -8.53
CA ASP A 192 20.66 -8.63 -9.51
C ASP A 192 20.07 -7.25 -9.93
N TRP A 193 18.76 -7.04 -9.77
CA TRP A 193 18.16 -5.72 -10.01
C TRP A 193 18.50 -4.70 -8.91
N ILE A 194 18.69 -5.19 -7.67
CA ILE A 194 18.80 -4.38 -6.46
C ILE A 194 20.26 -4.14 -6.07
N ASP A 195 21.12 -5.14 -6.20
CA ASP A 195 22.50 -5.06 -5.76
C ASP A 195 23.33 -4.09 -6.60
N GLU A 196 24.42 -3.59 -6.02
CA GLU A 196 25.25 -2.54 -6.63
C GLU A 196 26.30 -3.11 -7.58
N ASP A 197 26.51 -4.43 -7.59
CA ASP A 197 27.47 -5.08 -8.45
C ASP A 197 26.90 -5.30 -9.86
N THR A 198 27.68 -5.87 -10.77
CA THR A 198 27.26 -6.07 -12.17
C THR A 198 27.42 -7.52 -12.59
N THR A 199 27.51 -8.41 -11.61
CA THR A 199 27.88 -9.81 -11.78
C THR A 199 26.73 -10.68 -11.32
N GLY A 200 25.99 -11.24 -12.27
CA GLY A 200 24.75 -11.91 -11.95
C GLY A 200 24.98 -13.09 -11.01
N VAL A 201 24.08 -13.27 -10.05
CA VAL A 201 24.18 -14.27 -8.98
C VAL A 201 24.36 -15.71 -9.52
N THR A 202 23.91 -15.99 -10.75
CA THR A 202 23.98 -17.33 -11.36
C THR A 202 25.16 -17.50 -12.33
N SER A 203 25.54 -16.46 -13.09
CA SER A 203 26.81 -16.28 -13.83
C SER A 203 26.63 -15.27 -14.99
N GLY A 204 27.58 -14.35 -15.18
CA GLY A 204 27.66 -13.47 -16.37
C GLY A 204 27.44 -11.98 -16.06
N ASP A 205 27.52 -11.13 -17.10
CA ASP A 205 27.11 -9.72 -17.01
C ASP A 205 25.57 -9.68 -17.01
N GLU A 206 24.97 -9.12 -15.96
CA GLU A 206 23.51 -9.04 -15.77
C GLU A 206 22.82 -8.27 -16.90
N ARG A 207 23.53 -7.33 -17.51
CA ARG A 207 23.03 -6.52 -18.64
C ARG A 207 22.69 -7.39 -19.85
N SER A 208 23.30 -8.58 -19.95
CA SER A 208 23.01 -9.52 -21.03
C SER A 208 21.55 -9.97 -21.06
N LEU A 209 20.86 -9.97 -19.91
CA LEU A 209 19.43 -10.31 -19.83
C LEU A 209 18.52 -9.23 -20.43
N TYR A 210 19.03 -8.03 -20.66
CA TYR A 210 18.27 -6.87 -21.11
C TYR A 210 18.66 -6.40 -22.52
N SER A 211 19.50 -7.15 -23.25
CA SER A 211 20.11 -6.74 -24.54
C SER A 211 19.10 -6.30 -25.61
N ASP A 212 17.87 -6.80 -25.53
CA ASP A 212 16.82 -6.58 -26.52
C ASP A 212 15.98 -5.32 -26.25
N ILE A 213 16.16 -4.67 -25.09
CA ILE A 213 15.44 -3.47 -24.68
C ILE A 213 16.21 -2.23 -25.16
N LYS A 214 15.52 -1.25 -25.74
CA LYS A 214 16.15 0.04 -26.07
C LYS A 214 16.59 0.73 -24.76
N GLU A 215 17.84 1.18 -24.67
CA GLU A 215 18.50 1.70 -23.45
C GLU A 215 19.06 0.64 -22.46
N THR A 216 19.57 -0.48 -22.99
CA THR A 216 20.27 -1.56 -22.26
C THR A 216 21.30 -1.08 -21.23
N ASP A 217 22.02 0.01 -21.51
CA ASP A 217 23.15 0.47 -20.70
C ASP A 217 22.75 0.93 -19.29
N LYS A 218 21.45 1.04 -19.01
CA LYS A 218 20.88 1.45 -17.72
C LYS A 218 20.15 0.31 -16.98
N LEU A 219 20.17 -0.91 -17.52
CA LEU A 219 19.46 -2.07 -16.97
C LEU A 219 20.43 -3.26 -16.74
N PRO A 220 20.36 -3.94 -15.58
CA PRO A 220 19.56 -3.55 -14.43
C PRO A 220 20.04 -2.21 -13.84
N PRO A 221 19.18 -1.52 -13.07
CA PRO A 221 19.51 -0.20 -12.54
C PRO A 221 20.41 -0.25 -11.29
N ASN A 222 20.66 -1.46 -10.77
CA ASN A 222 21.57 -1.78 -9.67
C ASN A 222 21.30 -0.90 -8.45
N GLN A 223 20.00 -0.77 -8.14
CA GLN A 223 19.49 0.06 -7.07
C GLN A 223 18.18 -0.50 -6.51
N PRO A 224 17.87 -0.23 -5.22
CA PRO A 224 16.59 -0.62 -4.63
C PRO A 224 15.38 -0.15 -5.44
N PHE A 225 14.36 -1.01 -5.51
CA PHE A 225 13.07 -0.73 -6.11
C PHE A 225 12.44 0.52 -5.47
N LYS A 226 11.97 1.44 -6.32
CA LYS A 226 11.23 2.64 -5.89
C LYS A 226 9.73 2.38 -5.89
N THR A 227 9.29 1.44 -6.73
CA THR A 227 7.91 1.02 -6.91
C THR A 227 7.84 -0.49 -7.14
N ILE A 228 6.73 -1.11 -6.77
CA ILE A 228 6.52 -2.55 -7.03
C ILE A 228 6.35 -2.82 -8.53
N GLN A 229 5.85 -1.86 -9.30
CA GLN A 229 5.60 -1.99 -10.74
C GLN A 229 6.88 -2.22 -11.56
N GLU A 230 8.03 -1.77 -11.06
CA GLU A 230 9.33 -2.04 -11.68
C GLU A 230 9.63 -3.54 -11.79
N LEU A 231 8.99 -4.41 -11.00
CA LEU A 231 9.10 -5.87 -11.14
C LEU A 231 8.72 -6.36 -12.54
N HIS A 232 7.82 -5.69 -13.26
CA HIS A 232 7.49 -6.05 -14.65
C HIS A 232 8.68 -5.91 -15.61
N LEU A 233 9.70 -5.14 -15.23
CA LEU A 233 10.90 -4.96 -16.03
C LEU A 233 11.97 -6.01 -15.73
N VAL A 234 11.82 -6.79 -14.66
CA VAL A 234 12.79 -7.82 -14.28
C VAL A 234 12.73 -8.99 -15.26
N ALA A 235 13.90 -9.45 -15.69
CA ALA A 235 14.01 -10.60 -16.59
C ALA A 235 13.29 -11.83 -16.02
N SER A 236 12.54 -12.53 -16.89
CA SER A 236 11.72 -13.70 -16.55
C SER A 236 10.48 -13.43 -15.69
N MET A 237 10.15 -12.17 -15.37
CA MET A 237 8.89 -11.83 -14.70
C MET A 237 7.73 -11.88 -15.70
N GLU A 238 6.78 -12.78 -15.46
CA GLU A 238 5.51 -12.82 -16.18
C GLU A 238 4.39 -12.18 -15.35
N ASP A 239 3.35 -11.65 -16.00
CA ASP A 239 2.21 -11.00 -15.32
C ASP A 239 1.54 -11.94 -14.29
N ALA A 240 1.40 -13.23 -14.60
CA ALA A 240 0.83 -14.20 -13.68
C ALA A 240 1.72 -14.47 -12.45
N LEU A 241 3.05 -14.29 -12.56
CA LEU A 241 3.96 -14.37 -11.42
C LEU A 241 3.91 -13.09 -10.59
N TYR A 242 3.85 -11.94 -11.27
CA TYR A 242 3.68 -10.63 -10.64
C TYR A 242 2.41 -10.58 -9.80
N ASP A 243 1.27 -11.01 -10.34
CA ASP A 243 -0.03 -10.99 -9.66
C ASP A 243 -0.05 -11.84 -8.38
N VAL A 244 0.81 -12.85 -8.28
CA VAL A 244 0.95 -13.70 -7.10
C VAL A 244 1.70 -13.00 -5.98
N ILE A 245 2.82 -12.33 -6.28
CA ILE A 245 3.69 -11.76 -5.25
C ILE A 245 3.38 -10.29 -4.96
N ALA A 246 3.03 -9.47 -5.96
CA ALA A 246 2.91 -8.03 -5.82
C ALA A 246 1.99 -7.56 -4.67
N PRO A 247 0.84 -8.20 -4.38
CA PRO A 247 -0.01 -7.83 -3.24
C PRO A 247 0.64 -8.05 -1.87
N LEU A 248 1.62 -8.94 -1.79
CA LEU A 248 2.30 -9.37 -0.56
C LEU A 248 3.63 -8.62 -0.33
N LEU A 249 4.05 -7.83 -1.31
CA LEU A 249 5.32 -7.10 -1.30
C LEU A 249 5.17 -5.62 -0.94
N THR A 250 6.26 -5.03 -0.45
CA THR A 250 6.45 -3.59 -0.27
C THR A 250 7.88 -3.19 -0.63
N VAL A 251 8.12 -1.90 -0.87
CA VAL A 251 9.46 -1.28 -0.94
C VAL A 251 9.75 -0.41 0.29
N TYR A 252 8.82 -0.39 1.25
CA TYR A 252 8.80 0.44 2.46
C TYR A 252 8.71 -0.42 3.72
N GLY A 253 9.33 -1.59 3.71
CA GLY A 253 9.43 -2.45 4.86
C GLY A 253 10.55 -2.00 5.80
N SER A 254 10.95 -2.92 6.68
CA SER A 254 11.84 -2.62 7.81
C SER A 254 12.87 -3.72 8.09
N GLY A 255 13.08 -4.64 7.15
CA GLY A 255 13.95 -5.80 7.34
C GLY A 255 13.38 -6.89 8.25
N ALA A 256 12.12 -6.77 8.69
CA ALA A 256 11.43 -7.76 9.51
C ALA A 256 9.93 -7.73 9.21
N ILE A 257 9.27 -8.87 9.40
CA ILE A 257 7.82 -9.00 9.20
C ILE A 257 7.10 -8.84 10.51
N ASN A 258 6.16 -7.90 10.56
CA ASN A 258 5.28 -7.75 11.71
C ASN A 258 4.28 -8.89 11.75
N VAL A 259 4.55 -9.88 12.61
CA VAL A 259 3.72 -11.07 12.75
C VAL A 259 2.30 -10.66 13.09
N ASN A 260 2.10 -9.72 14.02
CA ASN A 260 0.77 -9.33 14.49
C ASN A 260 -0.12 -8.64 13.44
N GLN A 261 0.43 -8.18 12.32
CA GLN A 261 -0.31 -7.53 11.23
C GLN A 261 -0.24 -8.25 9.88
N ALA A 262 0.72 -9.18 9.71
CA ALA A 262 0.93 -9.92 8.47
C ALA A 262 -0.34 -10.67 8.02
N SER A 263 -0.58 -10.66 6.70
CA SER A 263 -1.67 -11.40 6.07
C SER A 263 -1.45 -12.91 6.20
N LYS A 264 -2.50 -13.68 5.89
CA LYS A 264 -2.43 -15.14 5.90
C LYS A 264 -1.28 -15.64 5.02
N GLU A 265 -1.19 -15.13 3.80
CA GLU A 265 -0.22 -15.53 2.78
C GLU A 265 1.21 -15.19 3.22
N VAL A 266 1.42 -14.01 3.81
CA VAL A 266 2.75 -13.61 4.33
C VAL A 266 3.17 -14.51 5.50
N LEU A 267 2.25 -14.92 6.36
CA LEU A 267 2.55 -15.84 7.48
C LEU A 267 2.87 -17.24 6.98
N MET A 268 2.10 -17.73 6.02
CA MET A 268 2.39 -19.01 5.37
C MET A 268 3.74 -18.96 4.66
N SER A 269 4.17 -17.82 4.12
CA SER A 269 5.50 -17.70 3.49
C SER A 269 6.68 -17.89 4.45
N LEU A 270 6.46 -17.81 5.77
CA LEU A 270 7.54 -18.00 6.75
C LEU A 270 8.08 -19.43 6.75
N ASP A 271 7.23 -20.43 6.49
CA ASP A 271 7.65 -21.81 6.38
C ASP A 271 6.66 -22.67 5.56
N PRO A 272 7.13 -23.57 4.68
CA PRO A 272 6.25 -24.47 3.93
C PRO A 272 5.35 -25.38 4.79
N LEU A 273 5.73 -25.62 6.06
CA LEU A 273 4.97 -26.45 7.00
C LEU A 273 3.90 -25.66 7.76
N ILE A 274 3.89 -24.32 7.67
CA ILE A 274 2.82 -23.50 8.25
C ILE A 274 1.59 -23.64 7.35
N THR A 275 0.58 -24.36 7.86
CA THR A 275 -0.66 -24.62 7.14
C THR A 275 -1.67 -23.49 7.31
N GLU A 276 -2.68 -23.46 6.44
CA GLU A 276 -3.79 -22.52 6.54
C GLU A 276 -4.55 -22.63 7.87
N ASP A 277 -4.78 -23.84 8.39
CA ASP A 277 -5.43 -24.05 9.68
C ASP A 277 -4.62 -23.44 10.84
N MET A 278 -3.31 -23.64 10.83
CA MET A 278 -2.43 -23.03 11.81
C MET A 278 -2.50 -21.50 11.75
N VAL A 279 -2.48 -20.93 10.55
CA VAL A 279 -2.55 -19.47 10.36
C VAL A 279 -3.91 -18.92 10.77
N ALA A 280 -5.00 -19.64 10.52
CA ALA A 280 -6.32 -19.26 11.01
C ALA A 280 -6.33 -19.12 12.53
N LYS A 281 -5.75 -20.09 13.25
CA LYS A 281 -5.61 -20.04 14.72
C LYS A 281 -4.68 -18.93 15.21
N VAL A 282 -3.60 -18.66 14.46
CA VAL A 282 -2.71 -17.52 14.71
C VAL A 282 -3.48 -16.20 14.61
N ILE A 283 -4.28 -16.02 13.56
CA ILE A 283 -5.10 -14.81 13.36
C ILE A 283 -6.18 -14.69 14.43
N GLU A 284 -6.84 -15.80 14.76
CA GLU A 284 -7.85 -15.85 15.83
C GLU A 284 -7.26 -15.45 17.19
N ARG A 285 -6.11 -16.04 17.56
CA ARG A 285 -5.39 -15.70 18.79
C ARG A 285 -5.08 -14.21 18.88
N ARG A 286 -4.53 -13.63 17.80
CA ARG A 286 -4.18 -12.19 17.77
C ARG A 286 -5.40 -11.30 18.00
N GLY A 287 -6.58 -11.70 17.52
CA GLY A 287 -7.81 -10.92 17.68
C GLY A 287 -8.49 -11.07 19.03
N ASN A 288 -8.05 -12.01 19.86
CA ASN A 288 -8.75 -12.42 21.08
C ASN A 288 -7.82 -12.40 22.31
N PRO A 289 -7.98 -11.43 23.22
CA PRO A 289 -7.23 -11.39 24.49
C PRO A 289 -7.38 -12.67 25.33
N ALA A 290 -8.52 -13.35 25.26
CA ALA A 290 -8.74 -14.61 26.00
C ALA A 290 -7.88 -15.77 25.48
N LEU A 291 -7.39 -15.69 24.24
CA LEU A 291 -6.48 -16.68 23.65
C LEU A 291 -5.00 -16.25 23.76
N GLY A 292 -4.71 -15.19 24.54
CA GLY A 292 -3.37 -14.66 24.75
C GLY A 292 -3.01 -13.44 23.87
N GLY A 293 -3.94 -12.97 23.03
CA GLY A 293 -3.79 -11.74 22.27
C GLY A 293 -2.62 -11.73 21.27
N PRO A 294 -2.12 -10.53 20.89
CA PRO A 294 -0.96 -10.38 20.04
C PRO A 294 0.29 -11.03 20.62
N PHE A 295 1.12 -11.60 19.74
CA PHE A 295 2.38 -12.22 20.12
C PHE A 295 3.36 -11.17 20.63
N LYS A 296 3.97 -11.43 21.78
CA LYS A 296 4.86 -10.47 22.46
C LYS A 296 6.28 -10.49 21.92
N ASN A 297 6.73 -11.67 21.48
CA ASN A 297 8.09 -11.91 20.99
C ASN A 297 8.12 -13.22 20.17
N ALA A 298 9.31 -13.53 19.64
CA ALA A 298 9.54 -14.71 18.82
C ALA A 298 9.26 -16.02 19.58
N ASP A 299 9.65 -16.12 20.85
CA ASP A 299 9.45 -17.34 21.63
C ASP A 299 7.97 -17.65 21.87
N ASP A 300 7.16 -16.63 22.14
CA ASP A 300 5.71 -16.75 22.26
C ASP A 300 5.07 -17.23 20.94
N PHE A 301 5.50 -16.66 19.81
CA PHE A 301 5.02 -17.07 18.50
C PHE A 301 5.40 -18.50 18.14
N TYR A 302 6.68 -18.85 18.27
CA TYR A 302 7.15 -20.20 17.96
C TYR A 302 6.58 -21.24 18.94
N GLY A 303 6.45 -20.90 20.22
CA GLY A 303 5.83 -21.79 21.21
C GLY A 303 4.37 -22.09 20.89
N PHE A 304 3.64 -21.09 20.37
CA PHE A 304 2.27 -21.31 19.88
C PHE A 304 2.23 -22.22 18.66
N LEU A 305 3.13 -22.02 17.68
CA LEU A 305 3.20 -22.89 16.50
C LEU A 305 3.54 -24.34 16.89
N ASP A 306 4.40 -24.53 17.89
CA ASP A 306 4.74 -25.85 18.45
C ASP A 306 3.52 -26.54 19.07
N GLN A 307 2.69 -25.80 19.80
CA GLN A 307 1.40 -26.30 20.30
C GLN A 307 0.42 -26.68 19.18
N GLN A 308 0.53 -26.05 18.00
CA GLN A 308 -0.27 -26.40 16.82
C GLN A 308 0.32 -27.57 16.01
N GLY A 309 1.38 -28.22 16.51
CA GLY A 309 1.96 -29.43 15.91
C GLY A 309 3.11 -29.16 14.94
N LEU A 310 3.58 -27.92 14.81
CA LEU A 310 4.76 -27.60 14.00
C LEU A 310 6.01 -27.64 14.85
N ARG A 311 7.00 -28.47 14.50
CA ARG A 311 8.30 -28.50 15.19
C ARG A 311 9.04 -27.17 15.02
N ALA A 312 8.76 -26.21 15.90
CA ALA A 312 9.19 -24.83 15.73
C ALA A 312 10.71 -24.65 15.93
N ALA A 313 11.42 -25.67 16.41
CA ALA A 313 12.88 -25.68 16.51
C ALA A 313 13.56 -25.42 15.16
N ASP A 314 13.06 -26.03 14.08
CA ASP A 314 13.63 -25.88 12.73
C ASP A 314 13.42 -24.45 12.22
N LEU A 315 12.27 -23.86 12.54
CA LEU A 315 11.95 -22.47 12.25
C LEU A 315 12.80 -21.48 13.03
N LYS A 316 13.03 -21.74 14.32
CA LYS A 316 13.94 -20.95 15.15
C LYS A 316 15.37 -20.98 14.60
N GLN A 317 15.80 -22.10 14.03
CA GLN A 317 17.11 -22.24 13.41
C GLN A 317 17.24 -21.42 12.11
N LYS A 318 16.17 -21.33 11.32
CA LYS A 318 16.13 -20.48 10.11
C LYS A 318 16.26 -18.99 10.43
N ASN A 319 15.93 -18.60 11.67
CA ASN A 319 16.23 -17.28 12.23
C ASN A 319 15.66 -16.13 11.38
N PHE A 320 14.42 -16.27 10.95
CA PHE A 320 13.71 -15.24 10.19
C PHE A 320 13.59 -13.95 11.02
N PRO A 321 13.91 -12.78 10.45
CA PRO A 321 13.65 -11.50 11.12
C PRO A 321 12.14 -11.25 11.29
N LEU A 322 11.66 -11.33 12.53
CA LEU A 322 10.26 -11.10 12.90
C LEU A 322 10.15 -9.86 13.79
N ASP A 323 9.08 -9.11 13.59
CA ASP A 323 8.71 -7.96 14.41
C ASP A 323 7.39 -8.24 15.15
N PHE A 324 7.34 -7.78 16.40
CA PHE A 324 6.19 -7.88 17.29
C PHE A 324 5.76 -6.51 17.82
N SER A 325 6.47 -5.46 17.41
CA SER A 325 6.20 -4.09 17.82
C SER A 325 4.94 -3.51 17.17
N LYS A 326 4.60 -2.30 17.58
CA LYS A 326 3.49 -1.55 17.01
C LYS A 326 3.88 -1.00 15.64
N SER A 327 2.97 -1.06 14.69
CA SER A 327 3.24 -0.58 13.33
C SER A 327 3.59 0.90 13.32
N VAL A 328 4.61 1.25 12.52
CA VAL A 328 5.10 2.62 12.35
C VAL A 328 5.06 3.11 10.91
N ASN A 329 5.13 2.18 9.95
CA ASN A 329 5.06 2.47 8.52
C ASN A 329 3.68 2.11 7.97
N PHE A 330 3.07 3.05 7.26
CA PHE A 330 1.68 2.93 6.82
C PHE A 330 1.49 3.35 5.37
N ARG A 331 0.65 2.61 4.66
CA ARG A 331 0.09 3.00 3.36
C ARG A 331 -1.31 3.54 3.55
N ILE A 332 -1.51 4.79 3.16
CA ILE A 332 -2.81 5.42 3.09
C ILE A 332 -3.28 5.35 1.65
N THR A 333 -4.47 4.79 1.44
CA THR A 333 -5.18 4.89 0.16
C THR A 333 -6.44 5.71 0.37
N SER A 334 -6.60 6.80 -0.38
CA SER A 334 -7.78 7.65 -0.33
C SER A 334 -8.41 7.76 -1.72
N LEU A 335 -9.68 7.38 -1.84
CA LEU A 335 -10.47 7.49 -3.06
C LEU A 335 -11.51 8.60 -2.89
N GLY A 336 -11.30 9.73 -3.55
CA GLY A 336 -12.22 10.86 -3.57
C GLY A 336 -13.13 10.81 -4.80
N ASN A 337 -14.42 11.09 -4.60
CA ASN A 337 -15.45 11.02 -5.63
C ASN A 337 -16.21 12.35 -5.74
N ALA A 338 -16.44 12.79 -6.97
CA ALA A 338 -17.32 13.90 -7.29
C ALA A 338 -18.11 13.57 -8.57
N LYS A 339 -19.44 13.42 -8.42
CA LYS A 339 -20.33 12.92 -9.48
C LYS A 339 -19.78 11.61 -10.08
N ASN A 340 -19.37 11.62 -11.35
CA ASN A 340 -18.88 10.46 -12.09
C ASN A 340 -17.34 10.39 -12.17
N ILE A 341 -16.62 11.23 -11.43
CA ILE A 341 -15.16 11.26 -11.41
C ILE A 341 -14.66 10.76 -10.07
N ALA A 342 -13.72 9.82 -10.13
CA ALA A 342 -12.94 9.37 -9.00
C ALA A 342 -11.48 9.84 -9.15
N ARG A 343 -10.83 10.14 -8.01
CA ARG A 343 -9.39 10.36 -7.92
C ARG A 343 -8.84 9.57 -6.75
N LYS A 344 -7.74 8.87 -6.96
CA LYS A 344 -7.06 8.07 -5.95
C LYS A 344 -5.76 8.77 -5.56
N ILE A 345 -5.54 8.93 -4.26
CA ILE A 345 -4.25 9.34 -3.72
C ILE A 345 -3.71 8.20 -2.86
N VAL A 346 -2.45 7.83 -3.09
CA VAL A 346 -1.70 6.90 -2.25
C VAL A 346 -0.57 7.67 -1.59
N ALA A 347 -0.51 7.60 -0.26
CA ALA A 347 0.57 8.22 0.51
C ALA A 347 1.22 7.18 1.43
N ILE A 348 2.55 7.16 1.48
CA ILE A 348 3.30 6.29 2.39
C ILE A 348 3.89 7.12 3.52
N VAL A 349 3.55 6.74 4.74
CA VAL A 349 4.13 7.28 5.97
C VAL A 349 5.24 6.35 6.43
N TYR A 350 6.42 6.90 6.67
CA TYR A 350 7.60 6.11 7.01
C TYR A 350 8.40 6.74 8.15
N ASP A 351 8.85 5.93 9.10
CA ASP A 351 9.69 6.34 10.23
C ASP A 351 11.12 5.82 10.04
N PHE A 352 11.97 6.65 9.43
CA PHE A 352 13.35 6.30 9.12
C PHE A 352 14.19 5.97 10.36
N ASP A 353 13.94 6.66 11.48
CA ASP A 353 14.76 6.53 12.69
C ASP A 353 14.60 5.12 13.27
N GLN A 354 13.36 4.65 13.40
CA GLN A 354 13.09 3.31 13.92
C GLN A 354 13.58 2.20 12.99
N VAL A 355 13.40 2.35 11.68
CA VAL A 355 13.88 1.34 10.72
C VAL A 355 15.40 1.25 10.74
N LYS A 356 16.09 2.40 10.77
CA LYS A 356 17.56 2.45 10.86
C LYS A 356 18.07 1.78 12.12
N ASP A 357 17.46 2.05 13.27
CA ASP A 357 17.87 1.45 14.54
C ASP A 357 17.65 -0.07 14.55
N ARG A 358 16.56 -0.55 13.93
CA ARG A 358 16.28 -1.98 13.77
C ARG A 358 17.33 -2.67 12.89
N LEU A 359 17.61 -2.13 11.70
CA LEU A 359 18.60 -2.69 10.77
C LEU A 359 20.01 -2.70 11.38
N LYS A 360 20.39 -1.66 12.13
CA LYS A 360 21.64 -1.65 12.90
C LYS A 360 21.68 -2.77 13.94
N GLY A 361 20.58 -3.01 14.65
CA GLY A 361 20.45 -4.12 15.61
C GLY A 361 20.68 -5.48 14.95
N GLN A 362 20.13 -5.68 13.75
CA GLN A 362 20.32 -6.93 12.99
C GLN A 362 21.78 -7.11 12.53
N LEU A 363 22.39 -6.07 11.97
CA LEU A 363 23.79 -6.10 11.51
C LEU A 363 24.78 -6.33 12.66
N THR A 364 24.55 -5.69 13.81
CA THR A 364 25.41 -5.87 15.00
C THR A 364 25.29 -7.28 15.57
N THR A 365 24.08 -7.85 15.57
CA THR A 365 23.87 -9.23 16.05
C THR A 365 24.53 -10.26 15.13
N GLU A 366 24.44 -10.06 13.81
CA GLU A 366 25.12 -10.89 12.82
C GLU A 366 26.65 -10.82 12.96
N ALA A 367 27.21 -9.62 13.13
CA ALA A 367 28.64 -9.44 13.36
C ALA A 367 29.15 -10.09 14.66
N ALA A 368 28.29 -10.20 15.67
CA ALA A 368 28.61 -10.84 16.94
C ALA A 368 28.42 -12.38 16.94
N GLY A 369 27.98 -12.98 15.81
CA GLY A 369 27.63 -14.40 15.73
C GLY A 369 26.43 -14.79 16.60
N GLY A 370 25.64 -13.81 17.06
CA GLY A 370 24.47 -13.99 17.91
C GLY A 370 23.18 -14.18 17.11
N ASN A 371 22.16 -14.75 17.75
CA ASN A 371 20.84 -14.96 17.14
C ASN A 371 20.00 -13.64 17.22
N PRO A 372 19.61 -13.01 16.10
CA PRO A 372 18.90 -11.71 16.04
C PRO A 372 17.46 -11.72 16.55
N THR A 373 16.90 -12.89 16.92
CA THR A 373 15.54 -13.00 17.49
C THR A 373 15.37 -12.37 18.88
N ASN A 374 16.44 -11.84 19.48
CA ASN A 374 16.39 -11.22 20.81
C ASN A 374 16.67 -9.70 20.83
N SER A 375 16.36 -8.98 19.76
CA SER A 375 16.39 -7.51 19.77
C SER A 375 15.08 -6.93 20.32
N THR A 376 14.84 -7.12 21.62
CA THR A 376 13.91 -6.25 22.37
C THR A 376 14.69 -5.04 22.89
N PRO A 377 14.31 -3.79 22.61
CA PRO A 377 14.74 -2.66 23.42
C PRO A 377 14.02 -2.75 24.77
N GLY A 378 14.65 -3.40 25.75
CA GLY A 378 14.23 -3.35 27.14
C GLY A 378 14.15 -4.70 27.85
N ASN A 379 15.29 -5.17 28.35
CA ASN A 379 15.40 -5.63 29.74
C ASN A 379 16.89 -5.71 30.14
N PRO A 380 17.31 -5.17 31.30
CA PRO A 380 18.70 -5.27 31.72
C PRO A 380 19.04 -6.70 32.18
N PRO A 381 20.26 -7.20 31.93
CA PRO A 381 20.70 -8.50 32.42
C PRO A 381 20.82 -8.46 33.95
N ASN A 382 20.19 -9.44 34.61
CA ASN A 382 20.30 -9.69 36.04
C ASN A 382 21.70 -10.24 36.34
N ASN A 383 22.58 -9.42 36.89
CA ASN A 383 23.75 -9.87 37.64
C ASN A 383 24.01 -8.90 38.80
N GLY A 384 23.99 -9.44 40.01
CA GLY A 384 24.07 -8.68 41.25
C GLY A 384 25.46 -8.09 41.51
N ALA A 385 25.52 -6.77 41.63
CA ALA A 385 26.34 -6.01 42.58
C ALA A 385 25.90 -4.52 42.51
N PRO A 386 25.83 -3.78 43.63
CA PRO A 386 25.12 -2.51 43.67
C PRO A 386 26.00 -1.37 43.17
N ALA A 387 25.63 -0.78 42.03
CA ALA A 387 26.11 0.52 41.60
C ALA A 387 24.91 1.46 41.39
N SER A 388 25.03 2.64 41.98
CA SER A 388 24.04 3.71 42.11
C SER A 388 23.40 4.16 40.78
N PRO A 389 22.18 4.74 40.81
CA PRO A 389 21.34 4.87 39.63
C PRO A 389 21.74 6.06 38.75
N THR A 390 22.03 5.79 37.47
CA THR A 390 22.07 6.81 36.42
C THR A 390 20.72 6.83 35.71
N PRO A 391 20.01 7.97 35.61
CA PRO A 391 18.74 8.05 34.92
C PRO A 391 18.95 8.23 33.41
N GLY A 392 18.37 7.33 32.61
CA GLY A 392 18.19 7.55 31.17
C GLY A 392 18.43 6.33 30.28
N THR A 393 17.47 5.41 30.23
CA THR A 393 17.26 4.55 29.06
C THR A 393 15.99 5.03 28.35
N ASP A 394 16.18 5.96 27.42
CA ASP A 394 15.14 6.50 26.57
C ASP A 394 14.56 5.37 25.70
N ALA A 395 13.26 5.08 25.88
CA ALA A 395 12.50 4.35 24.88
C ALA A 395 12.61 5.08 23.52
N PRO A 396 12.55 4.36 22.38
CA PRO A 396 12.63 5.00 21.06
C PRO A 396 11.62 6.15 20.98
N LYS A 397 12.12 7.36 20.72
CA LYS A 397 11.31 8.59 20.68
C LYS A 397 10.40 8.53 19.47
N MET A 398 9.17 8.05 19.65
CA MET A 398 8.15 8.08 18.61
C MET A 398 7.93 9.53 18.17
N GLN A 399 8.13 9.84 16.88
CA GLN A 399 7.97 11.20 16.37
C GLN A 399 6.54 11.70 16.62
N MET A 400 6.39 12.70 17.51
CA MET A 400 5.10 13.28 17.91
C MET A 400 4.59 14.39 16.98
N GLY A 401 5.34 14.70 15.91
CA GLY A 401 4.97 15.65 14.87
C GLY A 401 4.07 15.06 13.79
N ARG A 402 3.72 15.87 12.78
CA ARG A 402 2.99 15.38 11.59
C ARG A 402 3.73 14.18 11.00
N PRO A 403 3.06 13.05 10.70
CA PRO A 403 3.73 11.89 10.14
C PRO A 403 4.41 12.24 8.80
N THR A 404 5.67 11.83 8.65
CA THR A 404 6.48 12.08 7.46
C THR A 404 5.99 11.24 6.29
N VAL A 405 5.57 11.90 5.22
CA VAL A 405 5.17 11.24 3.97
C VAL A 405 6.38 11.17 3.04
N VAL A 406 6.77 9.96 2.65
CA VAL A 406 7.94 9.70 1.81
C VAL A 406 7.60 9.40 0.36
N TYR A 407 6.33 9.06 0.11
CA TYR A 407 5.81 8.80 -1.22
C TYR A 407 4.40 9.34 -1.34
N TRP A 408 4.12 9.97 -2.48
CA TRP A 408 2.83 10.54 -2.80
C TRP A 408 2.53 10.30 -4.28
N PHE A 409 1.44 9.58 -4.55
CA PHE A 409 1.00 9.25 -5.88
C PHE A 409 -0.46 9.63 -6.08
N GLU A 410 -0.73 10.28 -7.22
CA GLU A 410 -2.05 10.77 -7.59
C GLU A 410 -2.46 10.12 -8.91
N ASN A 411 -3.64 9.48 -8.93
CA ASN A 411 -4.25 8.91 -10.12
C ASN A 411 -5.67 9.47 -10.33
#